data_AF-A0A0G0HAV1-F1
#
_entry.id   AF-A0A0G0HAV1-F1
#
_cell.length_a   1.000
_cell.length_b   1.000
_cell.length_c   1.000
_cell.angle_alpha   90.00
_cell.angle_beta   90.00
_cell.angle_gamma   90.00
#
_symmetry.space_group_name_H-M   'P 1'
#
loop_
_entity.id
_entity.type
_entity.pdbx_description
1 polymer ?
#
loop_
_entity_poly.entity_id
_entity_poly.type
_entity_poly.pdbx_seq_one_letter_code
_entity_poly.pdbx_strand_id
1 'polypeptide(L)'
;MTNLFNIILYEPMHNALVYITAHMPGGDVGLAIIILTIIVRIIIFPLSHKAAKSQMELKRLEPELAKIKVDYKDKKEEQAKKTFELYKQNKINPFSSCIL
;
A
#
# COMPACT_ATOMS: atom_id res chain seq x y z
N MET A 1 9.03 19.64 14.53
CA MET A 1 8.79 18.78 13.35
C MET A 1 9.93 17.78 13.10
N THR A 2 11.21 18.15 13.27
CA THR A 2 12.37 17.26 13.11
C THR A 2 12.45 16.11 14.14
N ASN A 3 12.10 16.33 15.41
CA ASN A 3 12.21 15.28 16.45
C ASN A 3 11.24 14.10 16.27
N LEU A 4 10.03 14.31 15.75
CA LEU A 4 9.05 13.22 15.61
C LEU A 4 9.45 12.25 14.49
N PHE A 5 9.90 12.79 13.36
CA PHE A 5 10.43 12.01 12.25
C PHE A 5 11.67 11.20 12.67
N ASN A 6 12.53 11.82 13.49
CA ASN A 6 13.73 11.14 13.95
C ASN A 6 13.43 9.95 14.86
N ILE A 7 12.54 10.12 15.84
CA ILE A 7 12.21 9.08 16.82
C ILE A 7 11.38 7.94 16.20
N ILE A 8 10.43 8.27 15.31
CA ILE A 8 9.53 7.26 14.72
C ILE A 8 10.18 6.51 13.56
N LEU A 9 10.99 7.18 12.73
CA LEU A 9 11.52 6.61 11.49
C LEU A 9 13.05 6.50 11.50
N TYR A 10 13.77 7.60 11.69
CA TYR A 10 15.22 7.62 11.49
C TYR A 10 16.00 6.75 12.48
N GLU A 11 15.77 6.93 13.78
CA GLU A 11 16.45 6.20 14.86
C GLU A 11 16.24 4.69 14.82
N PRO A 12 15.01 4.15 14.68
CA PRO A 12 14.82 2.71 14.58
C PRO A 12 15.45 2.13 13.32
N MET A 13 15.37 2.83 12.18
CA MET A 13 16.01 2.38 10.94
C MET A 13 17.53 2.38 11.04
N HIS A 14 18.12 3.43 11.64
CA HIS A 14 19.56 3.55 11.81
C HIS A 14 20.10 2.52 12.81
N ASN A 15 19.44 2.35 13.95
CA ASN A 15 19.83 1.35 14.96
C ASN A 15 19.70 -0.09 14.42
N ALA A 16 18.68 -0.37 13.62
CA ALA A 16 18.55 -1.66 12.94
C ALA A 16 19.71 -1.90 11.96
N LEU A 17 20.10 -0.88 11.19
CA LEU A 17 21.23 -0.98 10.26
C LEU A 17 22.55 -1.22 11.00
N VAL A 18 22.81 -0.50 12.10
CA VAL A 18 24.00 -0.69 12.94
C VAL A 18 24.01 -2.05 13.62
N TYR A 19 22.86 -2.55 14.07
CA TYR A 19 22.75 -3.88 14.67
C TYR A 19 23.09 -4.99 13.66
N ILE A 20 22.61 -4.86 12.43
CA ILE A 20 22.87 -5.81 11.35
C ILE A 20 24.35 -5.77 10.92
N THR A 21 24.96 -4.57 10.80
CA THR A 21 26.38 -4.46 10.47
C THR A 21 27.30 -4.97 11.58
N ALA A 22 26.91 -4.82 12.85
CA ALA A 22 27.68 -5.29 14.01
C ALA A 22 27.69 -6.82 14.18
N HIS A 23 26.61 -7.51 13.79
CA HIS A 23 26.51 -8.98 13.87
C HIS A 23 27.06 -9.70 12.62
N MET A 24 27.56 -8.96 11.63
CA MET A 24 28.02 -9.53 10.36
C MET A 24 29.55 -9.58 10.27
N PRO A 25 30.14 -10.74 9.92
CA PRO A 25 31.60 -10.87 9.83
C PRO A 25 32.12 -10.06 8.64
N GLY A 26 32.93 -9.03 8.91
CA GLY A 26 33.64 -8.24 7.89
C GLY A 26 33.16 -6.80 7.68
N GLY A 27 32.11 -6.34 8.39
CA GLY A 27 31.69 -4.92 8.35
C GLY A 27 31.15 -4.45 6.98
N ASP A 28 30.78 -5.37 6.09
CA ASP A 28 30.30 -5.03 4.76
C ASP A 28 28.89 -4.41 4.83
N VAL A 29 28.81 -3.11 4.59
CA VAL A 29 27.53 -2.37 4.68
C VAL A 29 26.57 -2.79 3.56
N GLY A 30 27.09 -3.25 2.42
CA GLY A 30 26.28 -3.65 1.26
C GLY A 30 25.42 -4.88 1.56
N LEU A 31 26.03 -5.91 2.14
CA LEU A 31 25.32 -7.16 2.45
C LEU A 31 24.33 -6.98 3.61
N ALA A 32 24.62 -6.07 4.56
CA ALA A 32 23.68 -5.66 5.60
C ALA A 32 22.41 -4.98 5.02
N ILE A 33 22.58 -4.09 4.02
CA ILE A 33 21.44 -3.43 3.35
C ILE A 33 20.60 -4.43 2.56
N ILE A 34 21.23 -5.41 1.89
CA ILE A 34 20.51 -6.46 1.15
C ILE A 34 19.63 -7.27 2.10
N ILE A 35 20.19 -7.71 3.24
CA ILE A 35 19.45 -8.48 4.24
C ILE A 35 18.32 -7.65 4.85
N LEU A 36 18.59 -6.38 5.20
CA LEU A 36 17.56 -5.47 5.71
C LEU A 36 16.41 -5.31 4.72
N THR A 37 16.72 -5.16 3.43
CA THR A 37 15.72 -5.04 2.36
C THR A 37 14.87 -6.31 2.26
N ILE A 38 15.46 -7.50 2.36
CA ILE A 38 14.73 -8.78 2.34
C ILE A 38 13.79 -8.88 3.55
N ILE A 39 14.24 -8.53 4.75
CA ILE A 39 13.42 -8.57 5.97
C ILE A 39 12.23 -7.62 5.85
N VAL A 40 12.48 -6.37 5.45
CA VAL A 40 11.42 -5.37 5.23
C VAL A 40 10.41 -5.87 4.19
N ARG A 41 10.89 -6.46 3.09
CA ARG A 41 10.03 -6.99 2.03
C ARG A 41 9.17 -8.15 2.51
N ILE A 42 9.67 -9.02 3.39
CA ILE A 42 8.91 -10.12 3.99
C ILE A 42 7.82 -9.56 4.93
N ILE A 43 8.12 -8.54 5.73
CA ILE A 43 7.15 -7.91 6.62
C ILE A 43 6.04 -7.21 5.83
N ILE A 44 6.37 -6.55 4.71
CA ILE A 44 5.41 -5.84 3.84
C ILE A 44 4.68 -6.80 2.89
N PHE A 45 5.19 -8.02 2.65
CA PHE A 45 4.56 -9.02 1.77
C PHE A 45 3.08 -9.31 2.06
N PRO A 46 2.64 -9.60 3.31
CA PRO A 46 1.23 -9.83 3.60
C PRO A 46 0.34 -8.61 3.32
N LEU A 47 0.88 -7.40 3.51
CA LEU A 47 0.19 -6.16 3.16
C LEU A 47 0.06 -6.04 1.63
N SER A 48 1.14 -6.32 0.90
CA SER A 48 1.19 -6.31 -0.57
C SER A 48 0.19 -7.29 -1.18
N HIS A 49 0.08 -8.48 -0.59
CA HIS A 49 -0.89 -9.49 -1.02
C HIS A 49 -2.35 -9.02 -0.82
N LYS A 50 -2.66 -8.41 0.32
CA LYS A 50 -3.99 -7.82 0.58
C LYS A 50 -4.32 -6.71 -0.41
N ALA A 51 -3.36 -5.83 -0.68
CA ALA A 51 -3.52 -4.76 -1.66
C ALA A 51 -3.74 -5.29 -3.10
N ALA A 52 -3.01 -6.33 -3.50
CA ALA A 52 -3.20 -6.99 -4.79
C ALA A 52 -4.61 -7.60 -4.93
N LYS A 53 -5.12 -8.26 -3.88
CA LYS A 53 -6.48 -8.80 -3.87
C LYS A 53 -7.54 -7.70 -4.06
N SER A 54 -7.43 -6.59 -3.32
CA SER A 54 -8.36 -5.46 -3.46
C SER A 54 -8.30 -4.82 -4.85
N GLN A 55 -7.12 -4.76 -5.47
CA GLN A 55 -6.98 -4.28 -6.86
C GLN A 55 -7.68 -5.18 -7.87
N MET A 56 -7.62 -6.51 -7.69
CA MET A 56 -8.35 -7.43 -8.56
C MET A 56 -9.87 -7.28 -8.44
N GLU A 57 -10.37 -7.06 -7.23
CA GLU A 57 -11.80 -6.80 -6.98
C GLU A 57 -12.27 -5.50 -7.64
N LEU A 58 -11.44 -4.44 -7.62
CA LEU A 58 -11.71 -3.20 -8.36
C LEU A 58 -11.73 -3.40 -9.87
N LYS A 59 -10.81 -4.20 -10.43
CA LYS A 59 -10.81 -4.54 -11.87
C LYS A 59 -12.09 -5.28 -12.29
N ARG A 60 -12.67 -6.10 -11.41
CA ARG A 60 -13.96 -6.76 -11.69
C ARG A 60 -15.12 -5.77 -11.80
N LEU A 61 -15.06 -4.66 -11.08
CA LEU A 61 -16.07 -3.59 -11.12
C LEU A 61 -15.88 -2.61 -12.28
N GLU A 62 -14.71 -2.59 -12.91
CA GLU A 62 -14.40 -1.71 -14.04
C GLU A 62 -15.48 -1.69 -15.16
N PRO A 63 -16.03 -2.84 -15.63
CA PRO A 63 -17.11 -2.82 -16.61
C PRO A 63 -18.41 -2.20 -16.08
N GLU A 64 -18.77 -2.41 -14.81
CA GLU A 64 -19.98 -1.82 -14.20
C GLU A 64 -19.82 -0.32 -14.00
N LEU A 65 -18.63 0.12 -13.58
CA LEU A 65 -18.26 1.53 -13.50
C LEU A 65 -18.30 2.20 -14.88
N ALA A 66 -17.91 1.50 -15.94
CA ALA A 66 -18.00 1.99 -17.31
C ALA A 66 -19.46 2.18 -17.75
N LYS A 67 -20.37 1.26 -17.39
CA LYS A 67 -21.82 1.43 -17.65
C LYS A 67 -22.37 2.65 -16.94
N ILE A 68 -22.09 2.83 -15.65
CA ILE A 68 -22.51 4.01 -14.87
C ILE A 68 -21.99 5.30 -15.51
N LYS A 69 -20.74 5.32 -16.01
CA LYS A 69 -20.16 6.47 -16.71
C LYS A 69 -20.89 6.81 -18.01
N VAL A 70 -21.38 5.81 -18.75
CA VAL A 70 -22.13 6.01 -20.00
C VAL A 70 -23.56 6.46 -19.71
N ASP A 71 -24.25 5.78 -18.79
CA ASP A 71 -25.66 6.03 -18.47
C ASP A 71 -25.88 7.40 -17.80
N TYR A 72 -24.88 7.91 -17.07
CA TYR A 72 -24.96 9.15 -16.30
C TYR A 72 -23.95 10.22 -16.74
N LYS A 73 -23.52 10.20 -18.01
CA LYS A 73 -22.49 11.09 -18.56
C LYS A 73 -22.74 12.59 -18.30
N ASP A 74 -24.00 13.02 -18.36
CA ASP A 74 -24.40 14.42 -18.16
C ASP A 74 -24.78 14.75 -16.71
N LYS A 75 -24.81 13.76 -15.81
CA LYS A 75 -25.27 13.89 -14.42
C LYS A 75 -24.17 13.46 -13.44
N LYS A 76 -23.14 14.31 -13.31
CA LYS A 76 -21.95 14.05 -12.46
C LYS A 76 -22.29 13.69 -11.01
N GLU A 77 -23.31 14.32 -10.42
CA GLU A 77 -23.73 14.06 -9.04
C GLU A 77 -24.36 12.66 -8.89
N GLU A 78 -25.30 12.31 -9.78
CA GLU A 78 -25.91 10.97 -9.85
C GLU A 78 -24.84 9.90 -10.13
N GLN A 79 -23.90 10.18 -11.03
CA GLN A 79 -22.80 9.30 -11.37
C GLN A 79 -21.92 9.00 -10.14
N ALA A 80 -21.57 10.02 -9.34
CA ALA A 80 -20.79 9.85 -8.12
C ALA A 80 -21.54 9.02 -7.08
N LYS A 81 -22.85 9.29 -6.91
CA LYS A 81 -23.72 8.55 -5.99
C LYS A 81 -23.83 7.07 -6.38
N LYS A 82 -24.04 6.78 -7.66
CA LYS A 82 -24.12 5.40 -8.19
C LYS A 82 -22.80 4.65 -8.09
N THR A 83 -21.69 5.34 -8.35
CA THR A 83 -20.35 4.77 -8.16
C THR A 83 -20.11 4.36 -6.70
N PHE A 84 -20.50 5.23 -5.74
CA PHE A 84 -20.37 4.91 -4.31
C PHE A 84 -21.32 3.79 -3.87
N GLU A 85 -22.56 3.79 -4.38
CA GLU A 85 -23.53 2.73 -4.15
C GLU A 85 -23.02 1.37 -4.64
N LEU A 86 -22.40 1.33 -5.82
CA LEU A 86 -21.79 0.13 -6.39
C LEU A 86 -20.65 -0.40 -5.51
N TYR A 87 -19.76 0.47 -5.02
CA TYR A 87 -18.69 0.09 -4.10
C TYR A 87 -19.25 -0.49 -2.78
N LYS A 88 -20.31 0.13 -2.25
CA LYS A 88 -20.98 -0.31 -1.02
C LYS A 88 -21.68 -1.66 -1.18
N GLN A 89 -22.38 -1.88 -2.29
CA GLN A 89 -23.04 -3.16 -2.60
C GLN A 89 -22.04 -4.30 -2.71
N ASN A 90 -20.89 -4.06 -3.34
CA ASN A 90 -19.84 -5.05 -3.50
C ASN A 90 -18.89 -5.14 -2.29
N LYS A 91 -19.13 -4.35 -1.23
CA LYS A 91 -18.30 -4.28 -0.01
C LYS A 91 -16.81 -4.03 -0.30
N ILE A 92 -16.51 -3.32 -1.39
CA ILE A 92 -15.14 -3.00 -1.79
C ILE A 92 -14.82 -1.59 -1.30
N ASN A 93 -13.72 -1.43 -0.57
CA ASN A 93 -13.23 -0.14 -0.14
C ASN A 93 -12.25 0.41 -1.20
N PRO A 94 -12.61 1.45 -1.97
CA PRO A 94 -11.72 2.00 -3.01
C PRO A 94 -10.40 2.54 -2.44
N PHE A 95 -10.39 2.91 -1.15
CA PHE A 95 -9.19 3.38 -0.47
C PHE A 95 -8.26 2.24 -0.02
N SER A 96 -8.72 0.99 0.01
CA SER A 96 -7.86 -0.16 0.37
C SER A 96 -6.71 -0.36 -0.61
N SER A 97 -6.81 0.14 -1.84
CA SER A 97 -5.72 0.12 -2.81
C SER A 97 -4.61 1.14 -2.53
N CYS A 98 -4.87 2.15 -1.68
CA CYS A 98 -3.91 3.21 -1.33
C CYS A 98 -3.22 2.96 0.02
N ILE A 99 -3.50 1.81 0.66
CA ILE A 99 -2.90 1.41 1.95
C ILE A 99 -1.60 0.61 1.74
N LEU A 100 -1.20 0.38 0.48
CA LEU A 100 0.16 -0.03 0.12
C LEU A 100 0.89 1.11 -0.59
#